data_AF-A0AAD5PZJ2-F1
#
_entry.id   AF-A0AAD5PZJ2-F1
#
_cell.length_a   1.000
_cell.length_b   1.000
_cell.length_c   1.000
_cell.angle_alpha   90.00
_cell.angle_beta   90.00
_cell.angle_gamma   90.00
#
_symmetry.space_group_name_H-M   'P 1'
#
loop_
_entity.id
_entity.type
_entity.pdbx_description
1 polymer ?
#
loop_
_entity_poly.entity_id
_entity_poly.type
_entity_poly.pdbx_seq_one_letter_code
_entity_poly.pdbx_strand_id
1 'polypeptide(L)'
;MAFLLKMVSTSTMVVGFLAIFFQTCELIIFRSANNGFKEPDVVSAGIWGGIFLVLFSLLLVNNRLRDTLAIQGLAAYGILVGLTITGLYSWSVSRYQSAIANCGNINISNVTLCGRVALDSLLIFCGILAVGLNAATTIMASTFALD
;
A
#
# COMPACT_ATOMS: atom_id res chain seq x y z
N MET A 1 11.20 -17.34 17.20
CA MET A 1 9.98 -16.69 16.66
C MET A 1 10.02 -15.16 16.70
N ALA A 2 10.43 -14.55 17.82
CA ALA A 2 10.46 -13.07 17.96
C ALA A 2 11.29 -12.33 16.89
N PHE A 3 12.39 -12.91 16.39
CA PHE A 3 13.20 -12.29 15.33
C PHE A 3 12.47 -12.22 13.98
N LEU A 4 11.75 -13.28 13.59
CA LEU A 4 10.98 -13.33 12.34
C LEU A 4 9.83 -12.33 12.35
N LEU A 5 9.09 -12.22 13.47
CA LEU A 5 8.01 -11.24 13.61
C LEU A 5 8.54 -9.81 13.49
N LYS A 6 9.71 -9.51 14.08
CA LYS A 6 10.36 -8.20 13.93
C LYS A 6 10.78 -7.92 12.49
N MET A 7 11.30 -8.90 11.75
CA MET A 7 11.61 -8.73 10.33
C MET A 7 10.35 -8.45 9.51
N VAL A 8 9.29 -9.26 9.68
CA VAL A 8 8.02 -9.06 8.97
C VAL A 8 7.43 -7.69 9.27
N SER A 9 7.41 -7.30 10.54
CA SER A 9 6.93 -5.99 10.98
C SER A 9 7.75 -4.83 10.39
N THR A 10 9.08 -4.94 10.37
CA THR A 10 9.94 -3.93 9.76
C THR A 10 9.67 -3.81 8.26
N SER A 11 9.48 -4.93 7.56
CA SER A 11 9.10 -4.94 6.14
C SER A 11 7.73 -4.28 5.92
N THR A 12 6.74 -4.56 6.77
CA THR A 12 5.41 -3.92 6.70
C THR A 12 5.51 -2.41 6.88
N MET A 13 6.38 -1.96 7.78
CA MET A 13 6.66 -0.54 7.99
C MET A 13 7.26 0.11 6.73
N VAL A 14 8.24 -0.54 6.09
CA VAL A 14 8.85 -0.07 4.84
C VAL A 14 7.83 0.03 3.72
N VAL A 15 6.97 -0.99 3.57
CA VAL A 15 5.87 -0.98 2.59
C VAL A 15 4.90 0.17 2.86
N GLY A 16 4.59 0.44 4.13
CA GLY A 16 3.78 1.59 4.52
C GLY A 16 4.39 2.92 4.10
N PHE A 17 5.69 3.13 4.34
CA PHE A 17 6.39 4.34 3.88
C PHE A 17 6.41 4.47 2.35
N LEU A 18 6.65 3.37 1.62
CA LEU A 18 6.62 3.36 0.16
C LEU A 18 5.24 3.73 -0.38
N ALA A 19 4.17 3.19 0.21
CA ALA A 19 2.80 3.52 -0.19
C ALA A 19 2.48 5.01 0.01
N ILE A 20 2.91 5.60 1.13
CA ILE A 20 2.79 7.05 1.37
C ILE A 20 3.58 7.81 0.30
N PHE A 21 4.85 7.44 0.09
CA PHE A 21 5.73 8.12 -0.85
C PHE A 21 5.16 8.13 -2.26
N PHE A 22 4.79 6.97 -2.81
CA PHE A 22 4.24 6.89 -4.16
C PHE A 22 2.93 7.66 -4.32
N GLN A 23 2.03 7.58 -3.33
CA GLN A 23 0.78 8.38 -3.38
C GLN A 23 1.06 9.89 -3.32
N THR A 24 2.04 10.32 -2.53
CA THR A 24 2.43 11.74 -2.50
C THR A 24 3.04 12.19 -3.82
N CYS A 25 3.85 11.35 -4.48
CA CYS A 25 4.34 11.61 -5.82
C CYS A 25 3.19 11.76 -6.81
N GLU A 26 2.19 10.87 -6.77
CA GLU A 26 1.02 10.98 -7.64
C GLU A 26 0.24 12.29 -7.42
N LEU A 27 0.00 12.65 -6.16
CA LEU A 27 -0.69 13.88 -5.79
C LEU A 27 0.06 15.13 -6.27
N ILE A 28 1.38 15.21 -6.07
CA ILE A 28 2.17 16.39 -6.47
C ILE A 28 2.20 16.51 -8.00
N ILE A 29 2.46 15.39 -8.67
CA ILE A 29 2.73 15.37 -10.11
C ILE A 29 1.43 15.50 -10.92
N PHE A 30 0.35 14.82 -10.52
CA PHE A 30 -0.84 14.70 -11.36
C PHE A 30 -2.07 15.47 -10.88
N ARG A 31 -2.17 15.83 -9.58
CA ARG A 31 -3.30 16.66 -9.10
C ARG A 31 -3.20 18.10 -9.61
N SER A 32 -1.99 18.61 -9.83
CA SER A 32 -1.76 19.93 -10.44
C SER A 32 -2.06 19.94 -11.94
N ALA A 33 -2.11 18.77 -12.58
CA ALA A 33 -2.11 18.63 -14.03
C ALA A 33 -3.50 18.46 -14.64
N ASN A 34 -4.52 17.96 -13.91
CA ASN A 34 -5.78 17.64 -14.57
C ASN A 34 -7.02 17.51 -13.65
N ASN A 35 -8.17 17.97 -14.16
CA ASN A 35 -9.49 17.79 -13.51
C ASN A 35 -10.18 16.46 -13.88
N GLY A 36 -9.64 15.69 -14.83
CA GLY A 36 -10.28 14.50 -15.42
C GLY A 36 -9.91 13.15 -14.79
N PHE A 37 -8.79 13.03 -14.07
CA PHE A 37 -8.31 11.78 -13.48
C PHE A 37 -8.34 11.90 -11.96
N LYS A 38 -9.47 11.54 -11.32
CA LYS A 38 -9.73 11.83 -9.90
C LYS A 38 -9.84 10.60 -8.99
N GLU A 39 -10.07 9.39 -9.50
CA GLU A 39 -10.69 8.38 -8.64
C GLU A 39 -9.77 7.70 -7.60
N PRO A 40 -8.50 7.34 -7.88
CA PRO A 40 -7.60 6.84 -6.83
C PRO A 40 -7.07 7.96 -5.92
N ASP A 41 -6.81 9.13 -6.53
CA ASP A 41 -6.16 10.27 -5.88
C ASP A 41 -7.03 10.97 -4.84
N VAL A 42 -8.36 10.89 -4.97
CA VAL A 42 -9.31 11.45 -3.99
C VAL A 42 -9.44 10.55 -2.76
N VAL A 43 -9.37 9.23 -2.94
CA VAL A 43 -9.44 8.27 -1.82
C VAL A 43 -8.14 8.27 -1.03
N SER A 44 -7.01 8.59 -1.66
CA SER A 44 -5.68 8.68 -1.04
C SER A 44 -5.30 7.40 -0.26
N ALA A 45 -5.69 6.24 -0.80
CA ALA A 45 -5.55 4.94 -0.15
C ALA A 45 -4.12 4.60 0.25
N GLY A 46 -3.13 4.97 -0.56
CA GLY A 46 -1.71 4.84 -0.21
C GLY A 46 -1.30 5.65 1.02
N ILE A 47 -1.88 6.83 1.27
CA ILE A 47 -1.54 7.67 2.43
C ILE A 47 -2.14 7.09 3.71
N TRP A 48 -3.48 7.00 3.80
CA TRP A 48 -4.10 6.55 5.05
C TRP A 48 -3.80 5.08 5.34
N GLY A 49 -3.75 4.24 4.30
CA GLY A 49 -3.34 2.85 4.41
C GLY A 49 -1.88 2.70 4.81
N GLY A 50 -0.99 3.49 4.22
CA GLY A 50 0.43 3.51 4.60
C GLY A 50 0.67 3.99 6.03
N ILE A 51 -0.04 5.02 6.50
CA ILE A 51 0.01 5.48 7.90
C ILE A 51 -0.39 4.36 8.85
N PHE A 52 -1.50 3.67 8.54
CA PHE A 52 -1.93 2.51 9.33
C PHE A 52 -0.83 1.44 9.40
N LEU A 53 -0.26 1.05 8.27
CA LEU A 53 0.78 0.01 8.20
C LEU A 53 2.03 0.40 9.00
N VAL A 54 2.46 1.66 8.94
CA VAL A 54 3.60 2.17 9.72
C VAL A 54 3.30 2.12 11.21
N LEU A 55 2.16 2.65 11.66
CA LEU A 55 1.80 2.67 13.08
C LEU A 55 1.62 1.26 13.64
N PHE A 56 0.91 0.39 12.92
CA PHE A 56 0.73 -1.00 13.32
C PHE A 56 2.06 -1.74 13.47
N SER A 57 2.96 -1.56 12.50
CA SER A 57 4.30 -2.15 12.55
C SER A 57 5.13 -1.61 13.70
N LEU A 58 5.07 -0.31 13.96
CA LEU A 58 5.81 0.32 15.05
C LEU A 58 5.34 -0.19 16.43
N LEU A 59 4.05 -0.47 16.58
CA LEU A 59 3.51 -1.11 17.80
C LEU A 59 4.01 -2.54 17.98
N LEU A 60 4.13 -3.31 16.89
CA LEU A 60 4.67 -4.67 16.91
C LEU A 60 6.18 -4.69 17.22
N VAL A 61 6.99 -3.86 16.56
CA VAL A 61 8.44 -3.76 16.80
C VAL A 61 8.74 -3.38 18.25
N ASN A 62 7.96 -2.47 18.82
CA ASN A 62 8.13 -1.99 20.19
C ASN A 62 7.49 -2.90 21.25
N ASN A 63 6.96 -4.08 20.86
CA ASN A 63 6.28 -5.03 21.76
C ASN A 63 5.15 -4.38 22.59
N ARG A 64 4.47 -3.37 22.04
CA ARG A 64 3.37 -2.65 22.72
C ARG A 64 2.03 -3.35 22.58
N LEU A 65 1.90 -4.23 21.58
CA LEU A 65 0.76 -5.14 21.41
C LEU A 65 1.13 -6.50 22.01
N ARG A 66 0.39 -6.93 23.03
CA ARG A 66 0.59 -8.23 23.70
C ARG A 66 -0.57 -9.20 23.48
N ASP A 67 -1.75 -8.70 23.15
CA ASP A 67 -2.93 -9.55 22.97
C ASP A 67 -2.94 -10.15 21.56
N THR A 68 -2.91 -11.48 21.48
CA THR A 68 -2.92 -12.21 20.21
C THR A 68 -4.13 -11.88 19.34
N LEU A 69 -5.32 -11.77 19.96
CA LEU A 69 -6.55 -11.40 19.27
C LEU A 69 -6.45 -10.00 18.64
N ALA A 70 -5.85 -9.04 19.35
CA ALA A 70 -5.67 -7.68 18.85
C ALA A 70 -4.69 -7.64 17.67
N ILE A 71 -3.59 -8.39 17.75
CA ILE A 71 -2.62 -8.51 16.65
C ILE A 71 -3.28 -9.12 15.41
N GLN A 72 -4.07 -10.18 15.58
CA GLN A 72 -4.77 -10.82 14.46
C GLN A 72 -5.82 -9.88 13.84
N GLY A 73 -6.60 -9.17 14.66
CA GLY A 73 -7.58 -8.21 14.17
C GLY A 73 -6.96 -7.05 13.38
N LEU A 74 -5.86 -6.48 13.91
CA LEU A 74 -5.14 -5.40 13.23
C LEU A 74 -4.45 -5.88 11.96
N ALA A 75 -3.88 -7.09 11.95
CA ALA A 75 -3.29 -7.68 10.75
C ALA A 75 -4.36 -7.98 9.69
N ALA A 76 -5.55 -8.46 10.09
CA ALA A 76 -6.68 -8.62 9.17
C ALA A 76 -7.11 -7.29 8.55
N TYR A 77 -7.12 -6.20 9.34
CA TYR A 77 -7.33 -4.87 8.80
C TYR A 77 -6.22 -4.45 7.82
N GLY A 78 -4.95 -4.75 8.12
CA GLY A 78 -3.83 -4.54 7.20
C GLY A 78 -3.97 -5.28 5.87
N ILE A 79 -4.55 -6.48 5.87
CA ILE A 79 -4.90 -7.22 4.65
C ILE A 79 -5.96 -6.45 3.84
N LEU A 80 -7.03 -5.97 4.50
CA LEU A 80 -8.08 -5.19 3.83
C LEU A 80 -7.55 -3.88 3.23
N VAL A 81 -6.61 -3.23 3.91
CA VAL A 81 -5.89 -2.06 3.39
C VAL A 81 -5.12 -2.43 2.12
N GLY A 82 -4.34 -3.51 2.15
CA GLY A 82 -3.58 -3.98 0.99
C GLY A 82 -4.46 -4.34 -0.20
N LEU A 83 -5.60 -4.99 0.04
CA LEU A 83 -6.60 -5.30 -1.00
C LEU A 83 -7.24 -4.04 -1.59
N THR A 84 -7.52 -3.03 -0.75
CA THR A 84 -8.12 -1.77 -1.18
C THR A 84 -7.15 -0.99 -2.07
N ILE A 85 -5.88 -0.89 -1.67
CA ILE A 85 -4.80 -0.32 -2.50
C ILE A 85 -4.75 -1.07 -3.83
N THR A 86 -4.55 -2.39 -3.79
CA THR A 86 -4.44 -3.22 -5.00
C THR A 86 -5.63 -3.01 -5.95
N GLY A 87 -6.86 -3.05 -5.43
CA GLY A 87 -8.08 -2.90 -6.23
C GLY A 87 -8.22 -1.52 -6.86
N LEU A 88 -7.99 -0.45 -6.11
CA LEU A 88 -8.11 0.92 -6.61
C LEU A 88 -7.10 1.22 -7.72
N TYR A 89 -5.83 0.88 -7.53
CA TYR A 89 -4.79 1.15 -8.54
C TYR A 89 -4.89 0.17 -9.73
N SER A 90 -5.36 -1.06 -9.53
CA SER A 90 -5.66 -1.96 -10.67
C SER A 90 -6.80 -1.40 -11.54
N TRP A 91 -7.80 -0.79 -10.92
CA TRP A 91 -8.87 -0.10 -11.65
C TRP A 91 -8.38 1.17 -12.36
N SER A 92 -7.45 1.91 -11.74
CA SER A 92 -6.75 3.04 -12.37
C SER A 92 -6.09 2.59 -13.69
N VAL A 93 -5.24 1.56 -13.62
CA VAL A 93 -4.47 1.06 -14.78
C VAL A 93 -5.38 0.55 -15.90
N SER A 94 -6.47 -0.17 -15.57
CA SER A 94 -7.36 -0.73 -16.59
C SER A 94 -8.05 0.34 -17.44
N ARG A 95 -8.31 1.54 -16.90
CA ARG A 95 -8.90 2.64 -17.67
C ARG A 95 -7.98 3.21 -18.74
N TYR A 96 -6.67 3.15 -18.54
CA TYR A 96 -5.71 3.72 -19.50
C TYR A 96 -5.14 2.66 -20.44
N GLN A 97 -5.63 1.41 -20.39
CA GLN A 97 -5.07 0.26 -21.11
C GLN A 97 -4.89 0.50 -22.63
N SER A 98 -5.86 1.17 -23.27
CA SER A 98 -5.79 1.55 -24.70
C SER A 98 -4.74 2.63 -25.00
N ALA A 99 -4.37 3.42 -23.99
CA ALA A 99 -3.41 4.50 -24.07
C ALA A 99 -1.99 4.09 -23.62
N ILE A 100 -1.83 2.93 -22.97
CA ILE A 100 -0.52 2.40 -22.54
C ILE A 100 0.43 2.20 -23.74
N ALA A 101 -0.08 1.71 -24.87
CA ALA A 101 0.72 1.48 -26.08
C ALA A 101 1.35 2.77 -26.64
N ASN A 102 0.78 3.94 -26.33
CA ASN A 102 1.24 5.26 -26.78
C ASN A 102 1.72 6.13 -25.59
N CYS A 103 2.07 5.53 -24.45
CA CYS A 103 2.32 6.25 -23.20
C CYS A 103 3.44 7.30 -23.26
N GLY A 104 4.41 7.12 -24.17
CA GLY A 104 5.51 8.07 -24.39
C GLY A 104 5.12 9.30 -25.21
N ASN A 105 4.00 9.23 -25.94
CA ASN A 105 3.51 10.29 -26.82
C ASN A 105 2.36 11.08 -26.19
N ILE A 106 1.68 10.51 -25.19
CA ILE A 106 0.57 11.15 -24.47
C ILE A 106 1.16 11.93 -23.30
N ASN A 107 1.41 13.22 -23.55
CA ASN A 107 1.83 14.17 -22.52
C ASN A 107 0.60 14.90 -21.98
N ILE A 108 0.28 14.66 -20.71
CA ILE A 108 -0.82 15.33 -20.02
C ILE A 108 -0.20 16.39 -19.14
N SER A 109 -0.28 17.65 -19.56
CA SER A 109 0.18 18.81 -18.77
C SER A 109 1.62 18.67 -18.26
N ASN A 110 2.56 18.36 -19.17
CA ASN A 110 3.99 18.11 -18.90
C ASN A 110 4.35 16.82 -18.14
N VAL A 111 3.38 15.93 -17.90
CA VAL A 111 3.66 14.60 -17.34
C VAL A 111 3.27 13.49 -18.31
N THR A 112 4.18 12.54 -18.52
CA THR A 112 3.92 11.39 -19.38
C THR A 112 2.95 10.43 -18.71
N LEU A 113 1.99 9.92 -19.49
CA LEU A 113 1.06 8.88 -19.04
C LEU A 113 1.82 7.65 -18.49
N CYS A 114 3.00 7.35 -19.04
CA CYS A 114 3.85 6.27 -18.57
C CYS A 114 4.34 6.46 -17.12
N GLY A 115 4.55 7.71 -16.68
CA GLY A 115 4.89 8.01 -15.29
C GLY A 115 3.76 7.67 -14.31
N ARG A 116 2.50 7.90 -14.69
CA ARG A 116 1.33 7.54 -13.88
C ARG A 116 1.18 6.02 -13.79
N VAL A 117 1.22 5.34 -14.93
CA VAL A 117 1.10 3.87 -14.98
C VAL A 117 2.19 3.20 -14.14
N ALA A 118 3.41 3.75 -14.12
CA ALA A 118 4.50 3.27 -13.28
C ALA A 118 4.20 3.43 -11.78
N LEU A 119 3.69 4.59 -11.35
CA LEU A 119 3.34 4.83 -9.94
C LEU A 119 2.15 3.98 -9.49
N ASP A 120 1.08 3.91 -10.29
CA ASP A 120 -0.06 3.02 -10.04
C ASP A 120 0.42 1.56 -9.86
N SER A 121 1.33 1.09 -10.72
CA SER A 121 1.90 -0.26 -10.64
C SER A 121 2.73 -0.51 -9.38
N LEU A 122 3.50 0.50 -8.94
CA LEU A 122 4.26 0.43 -7.69
C LEU A 122 3.34 0.40 -6.47
N LEU A 123 2.21 1.11 -6.51
CA LEU A 123 1.18 1.07 -5.47
C LEU A 123 0.45 -0.28 -5.43
N ILE A 124 0.14 -0.87 -6.58
CA ILE A 124 -0.36 -2.26 -6.67
C ILE A 124 0.61 -3.22 -5.98
N PHE A 125 1.91 -3.09 -6.27
CA PHE A 125 2.93 -3.94 -5.65
C PHE A 125 3.01 -3.75 -4.13
N CYS A 126 2.92 -2.51 -3.64
CA CYS A 126 2.82 -2.21 -2.21
C CYS A 126 1.57 -2.87 -1.58
N GLY A 127 0.43 -2.82 -2.26
CA GLY A 127 -0.80 -3.47 -1.82
C GLY A 127 -0.66 -4.99 -1.67
N ILE A 128 -0.07 -5.66 -2.67
CA ILE A 128 0.18 -7.11 -2.64
C ILE A 128 1.14 -7.47 -1.50
N LEU A 129 2.24 -6.72 -1.33
CA LEU A 129 3.18 -6.94 -0.23
C LEU A 129 2.52 -6.73 1.13
N ALA A 130 1.67 -5.71 1.28
CA ALA A 130 0.93 -5.46 2.50
C ALA A 130 0.02 -6.65 2.84
N VAL A 131 -0.68 -7.24 1.86
CA VAL A 131 -1.47 -8.47 2.07
C VAL A 131 -0.58 -9.61 2.55
N GLY A 132 0.52 -9.89 1.85
CA GLY A 132 1.41 -11.00 2.18
C GLY A 132 2.05 -10.89 3.57
N LEU A 133 2.55 -9.70 3.92
CA LEU A 133 3.20 -9.46 5.21
C LEU A 133 2.21 -9.49 6.39
N ASN A 134 0.99 -8.96 6.20
CA ASN A 134 -0.03 -9.04 7.23
C ASN A 134 -0.60 -10.46 7.39
N ALA A 135 -0.69 -11.25 6.31
CA ALA A 135 -1.01 -12.67 6.39
C ALA A 135 0.08 -13.48 7.11
N ALA A 136 1.37 -13.17 6.88
CA ALA A 136 2.45 -13.75 7.66
C ALA A 136 2.34 -13.36 9.14
N THR A 137 1.94 -12.11 9.43
CA THR A 137 1.74 -11.61 10.80
C THR A 137 0.61 -12.35 11.52
N THR A 138 -0.53 -12.63 10.87
CA THR A 138 -1.63 -13.41 11.48
C THR A 138 -1.22 -14.85 11.80
N ILE A 139 -0.49 -15.51 10.90
CA ILE A 139 0.03 -16.88 11.10
C ILE A 139 1.05 -16.90 12.25
N MET A 140 1.94 -15.91 12.33
CA MET A 140 2.89 -15.82 13.45
C MET A 140 2.17 -15.44 14.76
N ALA A 141 1.10 -14.66 14.70
CA ALA A 141 0.30 -14.32 15.87
C ALA A 141 -0.37 -15.57 16.48
N SER A 142 -0.95 -16.45 15.67
CA SER A 142 -1.62 -17.67 16.17
C SER A 142 -0.66 -18.63 16.87
N THR A 143 0.62 -18.64 16.50
CA THR A 143 1.63 -19.47 17.19
C THR A 143 1.98 -18.98 18.59
N PHE A 144 1.74 -17.70 18.94
CA PHE A 144 1.94 -17.20 20.32
C PHE A 144 0.81 -17.60 21.28
N ALA A 145 -0.34 -18.08 20.79
CA ALA A 145 -1.44 -18.53 21.64
C ALA A 145 -1.31 -20.01 22.07
N LEU A 146 -0.32 -20.72 21.54
CA LEU A 146 -0.08 -22.14 21.77
C LEU A 146 1.15 -22.42 22.67
N ASP A 147 1.88 -21.36 23.05
CA ASP A 147 2.93 -21.36 24.08
C ASP A 147 2.39 -20.71 25.37
#